data_AF-A0A443RV09-F1
#
_entry.id   AF-A0A443RV09-F1
#
_cell.length_a   1.000
_cell.length_b   1.000
_cell.length_c   1.000
_cell.angle_alpha   90.00
_cell.angle_beta   90.00
_cell.angle_gamma   90.00
#
_symmetry.space_group_name_H-M   'P 1'
#
loop_
_entity.id
_entity.type
_entity.pdbx_description
1 polymer ?
#
loop_
_entity_poly.entity_id
_entity_poly.type
_entity_poly.pdbx_seq_one_letter_code
_entity_poly.pdbx_strand_id
1 'polypeptide(L)'
;MVRGQDWILDQKELRSKFSYRTKMFILNTPNNPTGKERKFLFSYVFTLQELEMIAALCIKFDTLLLMDEVYEWMIFENNKHIRMSIINQYIRRNAKNNFSLDTLPGMWNRTITIGSTGKAFSLTGWKIGYAYGPEHLIKPLKIVHQYAISICSTPLQEALAIGYETEFERLNQPSSFFIQFANSLQEKRDLLSNMLSEVYINAVIPEGGMFIVADIRHLANRVNFTSEEGETKDWKFVNWLSKNRVNIFCSIFR
;
A
#
# COMPACT_ATOMS: atom_id res chain seq x y z
N MET A 1 14.41 -8.46 -1.38
CA MET A 1 13.11 -8.93 -1.89
C MET A 1 12.57 -8.12 -3.08
N VAL A 2 13.09 -6.92 -3.34
CA VAL A 2 12.78 -6.13 -4.54
C VAL A 2 14.08 -5.74 -5.25
N ARG A 3 14.13 -5.79 -6.59
CA ARG A 3 15.31 -5.46 -7.41
C ARG A 3 14.97 -4.52 -8.58
N GLY A 4 15.82 -3.54 -8.85
CA GLY A 4 15.84 -2.77 -10.10
C GLY A 4 15.09 -1.43 -10.03
N GLN A 5 15.12 -0.68 -11.14
CA GLN A 5 14.34 0.55 -11.33
C GLN A 5 12.82 0.30 -11.30
N ASP A 6 12.39 -0.96 -11.51
CA ASP A 6 11.02 -1.42 -11.36
C ASP A 6 10.90 -2.24 -10.05
N TRP A 7 10.01 -1.85 -9.12
CA TRP A 7 9.88 -2.50 -7.81
C TRP A 7 9.13 -3.84 -7.91
N ILE A 8 9.80 -4.88 -8.42
CA ILE A 8 9.23 -6.22 -8.64
C ILE A 8 9.59 -7.19 -7.51
N LEU A 9 8.62 -8.01 -7.09
CA LEU A 9 8.81 -9.04 -6.07
C LEU A 9 9.61 -10.23 -6.60
N ASP A 10 10.76 -10.53 -6.02
CA ASP A 10 11.55 -11.71 -6.38
C ASP A 10 10.92 -12.98 -5.79
N GLN A 11 10.34 -13.81 -6.67
CA GLN A 11 9.67 -15.06 -6.30
C GLN A 11 10.59 -16.06 -5.58
N LYS A 12 11.85 -16.19 -6.02
CA LYS A 12 12.78 -17.16 -5.41
C LYS A 12 13.17 -16.69 -4.03
N GLU A 13 13.47 -15.40 -3.89
CA GLU A 13 13.80 -14.81 -2.61
C GLU A 13 12.62 -14.91 -1.63
N LEU A 14 11.40 -14.52 -2.05
CA LEU A 14 10.21 -14.61 -1.23
C LEU A 14 9.98 -16.04 -0.72
N ARG A 15 9.99 -17.02 -1.62
CA ARG A 15 9.80 -18.43 -1.26
C ARG A 15 10.83 -18.91 -0.24
N SER A 16 12.08 -18.44 -0.33
CA SER A 16 13.14 -18.82 0.61
C SER A 16 12.91 -18.31 2.04
N LYS A 17 12.05 -17.30 2.22
CA LYS A 17 11.72 -16.73 3.54
C LYS A 17 10.55 -17.43 4.23
N PHE A 18 9.77 -18.23 3.50
CA PHE A 18 8.68 -19.00 4.09
C PHE A 18 9.19 -20.33 4.67
N SER A 19 8.72 -20.65 5.87
CA SER A 19 8.96 -21.90 6.56
C SER A 19 7.78 -22.22 7.48
N TYR A 20 7.74 -23.39 8.10
CA TYR A 20 6.74 -23.72 9.12
C TYR A 20 6.84 -22.87 10.41
N ARG A 21 7.89 -22.04 10.53
CA ARG A 21 8.02 -21.03 11.59
C ARG A 21 7.39 -19.69 11.21
N THR A 22 7.07 -19.48 9.93
CA THR A 22 6.48 -18.22 9.44
C THR A 22 5.03 -18.14 9.88
N LYS A 23 4.75 -17.26 10.86
CA LYS A 23 3.40 -17.09 11.43
C LYS A 23 2.54 -16.10 10.68
N MET A 24 3.15 -15.05 10.16
CA MET A 24 2.43 -14.00 9.45
C MET A 24 3.29 -13.44 8.32
N PHE A 25 2.65 -13.12 7.20
CA PHE A 25 3.17 -12.28 6.15
C PHE A 25 2.41 -10.96 6.17
N ILE A 26 3.11 -9.83 6.04
CA ILE A 26 2.49 -8.51 5.97
C ILE A 26 2.66 -8.01 4.54
N LEU A 27 1.56 -7.64 3.91
CA LEU A 27 1.54 -7.04 2.59
C LEU A 27 0.89 -5.66 2.68
N ASN A 28 1.64 -4.63 2.30
CA ASN A 28 1.12 -3.27 2.21
C ASN A 28 0.91 -2.88 0.74
N THR A 29 -0.35 -2.67 0.37
CA THR A 29 -0.78 -2.38 -1.01
C THR A 29 -2.01 -1.47 -1.04
N PRO A 30 -1.96 -0.31 -1.72
CA PRO A 30 -0.78 0.32 -2.31
C PRO A 30 0.37 0.54 -1.32
N ASN A 31 1.59 0.35 -1.81
CA ASN A 31 2.76 0.32 -0.93
C ASN A 31 3.20 1.74 -0.52
N ASN A 32 3.51 1.92 0.75
CA ASN A 32 4.32 3.01 1.26
C ASN A 32 5.72 2.45 1.55
N PRO A 33 6.81 3.02 0.99
CA PRO A 33 6.88 4.32 0.30
C PRO A 33 6.70 4.32 -1.20
N THR A 34 6.69 3.15 -1.83
CA THR A 34 7.01 3.07 -3.26
C THR A 34 5.83 3.35 -4.19
N GLY A 35 4.59 3.24 -3.70
CA GLY A 35 3.36 3.31 -4.49
C GLY A 35 3.17 2.19 -5.53
N LYS A 36 4.19 1.33 -5.66
CA LYS A 36 4.51 0.27 -6.63
C LYS A 36 4.27 0.60 -8.12
N GLU A 37 5.24 0.20 -8.95
CA GLU A 37 5.37 0.51 -10.38
C GLU A 37 5.59 -0.78 -11.17
N ARG A 38 4.82 -1.00 -12.26
CA ARG A 38 5.19 -1.92 -13.35
C ARG A 38 4.67 -1.48 -14.73
N LYS A 39 5.59 -1.06 -15.58
CA LYS A 39 5.37 -0.76 -17.01
C LYS A 39 4.82 -1.98 -17.80
N PHE A 40 3.56 -1.86 -18.26
CA PHE A 40 2.78 -2.70 -19.22
C PHE A 40 2.13 -4.00 -18.69
N LEU A 41 0.94 -4.48 -19.11
CA LEU A 41 -0.15 -4.00 -19.98
C LEU A 41 -1.55 -4.25 -19.33
N PHE A 42 -1.60 -4.64 -18.04
CA PHE A 42 -2.84 -4.76 -17.26
C PHE A 42 -2.53 -4.34 -15.82
N SER A 43 -2.81 -3.09 -15.51
CA SER A 43 -2.23 -2.35 -14.39
C SER A 43 -2.92 -2.70 -13.07
N TYR A 44 -2.16 -3.23 -12.11
CA TYR A 44 -2.58 -3.54 -10.75
C TYR A 44 -1.40 -3.24 -9.81
N VAL A 45 -1.64 -2.49 -8.73
CA VAL A 45 -0.60 -2.09 -7.76
C VAL A 45 0.14 -3.30 -7.17
N PHE A 46 -0.54 -4.44 -7.06
CA PHE A 46 0.08 -5.76 -7.09
C PHE A 46 -0.60 -6.61 -8.15
N THR A 47 0.18 -7.27 -9.00
CA THR A 47 -0.37 -8.11 -10.08
C THR A 47 -1.08 -9.33 -9.52
N LEU A 48 -2.08 -9.84 -10.25
CA LEU A 48 -2.78 -11.07 -9.88
C LEU A 48 -1.79 -12.24 -9.66
N GLN A 49 -0.78 -12.36 -10.50
CA GLN A 49 0.24 -13.42 -10.38
C GLN A 49 1.07 -13.31 -9.10
N GLU A 50 1.42 -12.08 -8.68
CA GLU A 50 2.12 -11.86 -7.42
C GLU A 50 1.23 -12.21 -6.22
N LEU A 51 -0.05 -11.83 -6.27
CA LEU A 51 -1.01 -12.15 -5.22
C LEU A 51 -1.29 -13.66 -5.14
N GLU A 52 -1.43 -14.34 -6.27
CA GLU A 52 -1.57 -15.80 -6.38
C GLU A 52 -0.37 -16.52 -5.77
N MET A 53 0.85 -16.05 -6.06
CA MET A 53 2.07 -16.61 -5.49
C MET A 53 2.09 -16.45 -3.96
N ILE A 54 1.77 -15.26 -3.45
CA ILE A 54 1.72 -15.01 -2.00
C ILE A 54 0.64 -15.91 -1.36
N ALA A 55 -0.55 -15.99 -1.97
CA ALA A 55 -1.62 -16.85 -1.51
C ALA A 55 -1.19 -18.32 -1.44
N ALA A 56 -0.51 -18.83 -2.47
CA ALA A 56 -0.01 -20.20 -2.52
C ALA A 56 1.00 -20.49 -1.39
N LEU A 57 1.89 -19.53 -1.08
CA LEU A 57 2.83 -19.65 0.03
C LEU A 57 2.10 -19.62 1.39
N CYS A 58 1.19 -18.68 1.59
CA CYS A 58 0.41 -18.59 2.83
C CYS A 58 -0.45 -19.84 3.08
N ILE A 59 -1.05 -20.40 2.03
CA ILE A 59 -1.77 -21.68 2.11
C ILE A 59 -0.82 -22.81 2.47
N LYS A 60 0.31 -22.94 1.76
CA LYS A 60 1.25 -24.05 1.94
C LYS A 60 1.86 -24.11 3.34
N PHE A 61 2.18 -22.95 3.92
CA PHE A 61 2.86 -22.85 5.20
C PHE A 61 1.94 -22.50 6.37
N ASP A 62 0.62 -22.50 6.15
CA ASP A 62 -0.40 -22.10 7.13
C ASP A 62 -0.06 -20.76 7.80
N THR A 63 0.30 -19.79 6.97
CA THR A 63 0.75 -18.46 7.40
C THR A 63 -0.40 -17.47 7.32
N LEU A 64 -0.62 -16.70 8.38
CA LEU A 64 -1.58 -15.60 8.37
C LEU A 64 -1.11 -14.49 7.42
N LEU A 65 -2.06 -13.76 6.85
CA LEU A 65 -1.78 -12.60 6.03
C LEU A 65 -2.38 -11.35 6.67
N LEU A 66 -1.56 -10.33 6.86
CA LEU A 66 -2.01 -8.99 7.18
C LEU A 66 -1.93 -8.13 5.92
N MET A 67 -3.08 -7.70 5.43
CA MET A 67 -3.21 -6.77 4.32
C MET A 67 -3.35 -5.35 4.87
N ASP A 68 -2.31 -4.54 4.73
CA ASP A 68 -2.37 -3.11 4.99
C ASP A 68 -2.79 -2.39 3.69
N GLU A 69 -4.09 -2.07 3.60
CA GLU A 69 -4.74 -1.49 2.42
C GLU A 69 -5.22 -0.06 2.67
N VAL A 70 -4.54 0.70 3.54
CA VAL A 70 -4.95 2.07 3.90
C VAL A 70 -5.03 3.04 2.71
N TYR A 71 -4.38 2.71 1.59
CA TYR A 71 -4.37 3.49 0.36
C TYR A 71 -5.28 2.94 -0.74
N GLU A 72 -6.21 2.02 -0.44
CA GLU A 72 -7.06 1.32 -1.42
C GLU A 72 -7.83 2.23 -2.40
N TRP A 73 -8.09 3.48 -2.03
CA TRP A 73 -8.80 4.47 -2.85
C TRP A 73 -7.89 5.38 -3.68
N MET A 74 -6.57 5.38 -3.42
CA MET A 74 -5.59 6.22 -4.10
C MET A 74 -4.93 5.41 -5.21
N ILE A 75 -5.69 5.06 -6.24
CA ILE A 75 -5.22 4.24 -7.37
C ILE A 75 -5.28 5.11 -8.62
N PHE A 76 -4.19 5.15 -9.40
CA PHE A 76 -4.06 6.06 -10.54
C PHE A 76 -4.34 5.38 -11.87
N GLU A 77 -4.72 6.20 -12.86
CA GLU A 77 -4.96 5.77 -14.24
C GLU A 77 -6.03 4.65 -14.30
N ASN A 78 -5.76 3.58 -15.06
CA ASN A 78 -6.64 2.42 -15.18
C ASN A 78 -6.25 1.27 -14.24
N ASN A 79 -5.45 1.56 -13.20
CA ASN A 79 -5.07 0.55 -12.22
C ASN A 79 -6.27 0.06 -11.41
N LYS A 80 -6.17 -1.16 -10.90
CA LYS A 80 -7.16 -1.70 -9.96
C LYS A 80 -6.50 -2.20 -8.69
N HIS A 81 -7.16 -1.97 -7.57
CA HIS A 81 -6.82 -2.61 -6.30
C HIS A 81 -7.50 -3.98 -6.20
N ILE A 82 -6.72 -5.05 -6.02
CA ILE A 82 -7.25 -6.39 -5.76
C ILE A 82 -7.06 -6.71 -4.28
N ARG A 83 -8.17 -7.03 -3.62
CA ARG A 83 -8.16 -7.49 -2.23
C ARG A 83 -7.84 -8.98 -2.17
N MET A 84 -6.88 -9.36 -1.32
CA MET A 84 -6.48 -10.77 -1.20
C MET A 84 -7.61 -11.67 -0.70
N SER A 85 -8.50 -11.16 0.14
CA SER A 85 -9.63 -11.91 0.72
C SER A 85 -10.52 -12.57 -0.33
N ILE A 86 -10.63 -11.97 -1.53
CA ILE A 86 -11.45 -12.47 -2.64
C ILE A 86 -10.64 -13.10 -3.77
N ILE A 87 -9.31 -13.26 -3.60
CA ILE A 87 -8.41 -13.72 -4.66
C ILE A 87 -8.87 -15.05 -5.26
N ASN A 88 -9.33 -15.99 -4.44
CA ASN A 88 -9.84 -17.29 -4.90
C ASN A 88 -11.07 -17.16 -5.80
N GLN A 89 -11.96 -16.18 -5.55
CA GLN A 89 -13.09 -15.93 -6.43
C GLN A 89 -12.63 -15.33 -7.77
N TYR A 90 -11.60 -14.48 -7.73
CA TYR A 90 -10.99 -13.90 -8.92
C TYR A 90 -10.32 -14.96 -9.80
N ILE A 91 -9.55 -15.86 -9.19
CA ILE A 91 -8.92 -17.02 -9.86
C ILE A 91 -10.00 -17.90 -10.50
N ARG A 92 -11.04 -18.25 -9.75
CA ARG A 92 -12.16 -19.09 -10.25
C ARG A 92 -12.85 -18.50 -11.48
N ARG A 93 -13.05 -17.18 -11.53
CA ARG A 93 -13.69 -16.50 -12.65
C ARG A 93 -12.79 -16.37 -13.89
N ASN A 94 -11.47 -16.46 -13.73
CA ASN A 94 -10.50 -16.25 -14.82
C ASN A 94 -9.75 -17.53 -15.25
N ALA A 95 -9.88 -18.63 -14.50
CA ALA A 95 -9.29 -19.91 -14.86
C ALA A 95 -10.03 -20.59 -16.03
N LYS A 96 -9.40 -20.63 -17.20
CA LYS A 96 -9.90 -21.34 -18.39
C LYS A 96 -9.77 -22.88 -18.32
N ASN A 97 -9.08 -23.43 -17.32
CA ASN A 97 -8.80 -24.86 -17.22
C ASN A 97 -9.02 -25.39 -15.79
N ASN A 98 -9.59 -26.60 -15.73
CA ASN A 98 -9.99 -27.41 -14.57
C ASN A 98 -8.89 -27.62 -13.52
N PHE A 99 -8.61 -26.62 -12.68
CA PHE A 99 -7.93 -26.84 -11.40
C PHE A 99 -8.99 -26.90 -10.30
N SER A 100 -9.21 -28.10 -9.73
CA SER A 100 -10.11 -28.30 -8.60
C SER A 100 -9.55 -27.55 -7.37
N LEU A 101 -9.99 -26.30 -7.22
CA LEU A 101 -9.72 -25.42 -6.07
C LEU A 101 -10.88 -25.48 -5.05
N ASP A 102 -11.67 -26.55 -5.09
CA ASP A 102 -12.87 -26.72 -4.25
C ASP A 102 -12.52 -27.09 -2.81
N THR A 103 -11.28 -27.56 -2.55
CA THR A 103 -10.86 -28.12 -1.25
C THR A 103 -9.84 -27.27 -0.47
N LEU A 104 -9.28 -26.20 -1.05
CA LEU A 104 -8.32 -25.36 -0.34
C LEU A 104 -9.03 -24.27 0.48
N PRO A 105 -8.76 -24.16 1.80
CA PRO A 105 -9.25 -23.04 2.60
C PRO A 105 -8.72 -21.75 1.97
N GLY A 106 -9.62 -20.90 1.50
CA GLY A 106 -9.24 -19.70 0.76
C GLY A 106 -8.56 -18.64 1.62
N MET A 107 -8.09 -17.58 0.97
CA MET A 107 -7.37 -16.51 1.68
C MET A 107 -8.22 -15.78 2.72
N TRP A 108 -9.54 -15.75 2.57
CA TRP A 108 -10.45 -15.20 3.60
C TRP A 108 -10.16 -15.75 5.00
N ASN A 109 -10.04 -17.07 5.16
CA ASN A 109 -9.88 -17.69 6.49
C ASN A 109 -8.55 -17.38 7.17
N ARG A 110 -7.59 -16.73 6.49
CA ARG A 110 -6.27 -16.41 7.04
C ARG A 110 -5.84 -14.97 6.83
N THR A 111 -6.73 -14.11 6.35
CA THR A 111 -6.40 -12.71 6.03
C THR A 111 -7.10 -11.76 6.99
N ILE A 112 -6.33 -10.87 7.61
CA ILE A 112 -6.83 -9.66 8.26
C ILE A 112 -6.51 -8.51 7.32
N THR A 113 -7.52 -7.72 6.94
CA THR A 113 -7.30 -6.51 6.15
C THR A 113 -7.55 -5.29 7.02
N ILE A 114 -6.64 -4.31 6.93
CA ILE A 114 -6.70 -3.03 7.63
C ILE A 114 -6.95 -1.92 6.62
N GLY A 115 -7.84 -1.00 6.98
CA GLY A 115 -8.04 0.28 6.29
C GLY A 115 -7.94 1.47 7.23
N SER A 116 -7.84 2.66 6.67
CA SER A 116 -7.73 3.91 7.42
C SER A 116 -8.66 4.97 6.86
N THR A 117 -9.53 5.51 7.71
CA THR A 117 -10.43 6.60 7.32
C THR A 117 -9.67 7.91 7.14
N GLY A 118 -8.59 8.09 7.90
CA GLY A 118 -7.70 9.24 7.75
C GLY A 118 -6.99 9.29 6.39
N LYS A 119 -6.79 8.14 5.73
CA LYS A 119 -6.30 8.08 4.36
C LYS A 119 -7.43 8.14 3.34
N ALA A 120 -8.52 7.40 3.57
CA ALA A 120 -9.67 7.39 2.66
C ALA A 120 -10.30 8.78 2.47
N PHE A 121 -10.41 9.58 3.54
CA PHE A 121 -11.06 10.90 3.53
C PHE A 121 -10.10 12.09 3.73
N SER A 122 -8.79 11.86 3.71
CA SER A 122 -7.78 12.90 4.07
C SER A 122 -7.92 13.47 5.48
N LEU A 123 -8.50 12.73 6.42
CA LEU A 123 -8.75 13.13 7.82
C LEU A 123 -7.71 12.55 8.78
N THR A 124 -6.42 12.74 8.51
CA THR A 124 -5.35 12.07 9.28
C THR A 124 -5.37 12.36 10.79
N GLY A 125 -5.86 13.54 11.20
CA GLY A 125 -6.03 13.92 12.60
C GLY A 125 -7.15 13.19 13.34
N TRP A 126 -8.07 12.51 12.63
CA TRP A 126 -9.20 11.81 13.25
C TRP A 126 -8.80 10.47 13.86
N LYS A 127 -7.68 9.90 13.41
CA LYS A 127 -7.07 8.69 13.97
C LYS A 127 -8.02 7.49 14.11
N ILE A 128 -8.95 7.34 13.18
CA ILE A 128 -9.82 6.17 13.07
C ILE A 128 -9.35 5.26 11.93
N GLY A 129 -9.37 3.95 12.18
CA GLY A 129 -9.12 2.89 11.23
C GLY A 129 -10.00 1.69 11.55
N TYR A 130 -9.94 0.67 10.70
CA TYR A 130 -10.74 -0.54 10.85
C TYR A 130 -9.95 -1.77 10.41
N ALA A 131 -10.33 -2.92 10.97
CA ALA A 131 -9.83 -4.22 10.54
C ALA A 131 -11.03 -5.14 10.26
N TYR A 132 -10.95 -5.91 9.18
CA TYR A 132 -11.96 -6.91 8.83
C TYR A 132 -11.30 -8.21 8.36
N GLY A 133 -12.02 -9.31 8.52
CA GLY A 133 -11.50 -10.65 8.31
C GLY A 133 -12.42 -11.69 8.94
N PRO A 134 -12.00 -12.97 8.98
CA PRO A 134 -12.81 -14.05 9.52
C PRO A 134 -12.92 -13.92 11.05
N GLU A 135 -14.05 -14.35 11.60
CA GLU A 135 -14.39 -14.13 13.02
C GLU A 135 -13.30 -14.61 13.98
N HIS A 136 -12.72 -15.78 13.74
CA HIS A 136 -11.68 -16.36 14.59
C HIS A 136 -10.39 -15.53 14.65
N LEU A 137 -10.12 -14.68 13.64
CA LEU A 137 -8.99 -13.74 13.64
C LEU A 137 -9.38 -12.38 14.22
N ILE A 138 -10.61 -11.91 13.99
CA ILE A 138 -11.07 -10.62 14.50
C ILE A 138 -11.35 -10.67 16.02
N LYS A 139 -11.79 -11.81 16.56
CA LYS A 139 -12.12 -11.97 17.98
C LYS A 139 -10.93 -11.64 18.90
N PRO A 140 -9.70 -12.16 18.69
CA PRO A 140 -8.52 -11.73 19.43
C PRO A 140 -8.23 -10.22 19.32
N LEU A 141 -8.38 -9.62 18.13
CA LEU A 141 -8.19 -8.18 17.93
C LEU A 141 -9.16 -7.35 18.78
N LYS A 142 -10.43 -7.76 18.88
CA LYS A 142 -11.42 -7.12 19.74
C LYS A 142 -11.04 -7.17 21.21
N ILE A 143 -10.49 -8.30 21.68
CA ILE A 143 -10.02 -8.46 23.06
C ILE A 143 -8.87 -7.48 23.32
N VAL A 144 -7.86 -7.43 22.44
CA VAL A 144 -6.75 -6.47 22.57
C VAL A 144 -7.28 -5.03 22.57
N HIS A 145 -8.20 -4.70 21.66
CA HIS A 145 -8.81 -3.36 21.61
C HIS A 145 -9.51 -3.00 22.92
N GLN A 146 -10.29 -3.93 23.48
CA GLN A 146 -11.01 -3.73 24.75
C GLN A 146 -10.07 -3.40 25.91
N TYR A 147 -8.90 -4.04 25.97
CA TYR A 147 -7.93 -3.84 27.06
C TYR A 147 -6.87 -2.75 26.80
N ALA A 148 -6.71 -2.30 25.55
CA ALA A 148 -5.75 -1.26 25.20
C ALA A 148 -6.38 0.14 25.14
N ILE A 149 -7.43 0.30 24.32
CA ILE A 149 -8.04 1.61 23.99
C ILE A 149 -9.51 1.66 24.41
N SER A 150 -10.15 0.50 24.56
CA SER A 150 -11.57 0.29 24.86
C SER A 150 -12.52 0.76 23.74
N ILE A 151 -12.60 2.07 23.49
CA ILE A 151 -13.52 2.69 22.53
C ILE A 151 -12.84 3.83 21.76
N CYS A 152 -13.29 4.04 20.52
CA CYS A 152 -12.90 5.19 19.70
C CYS A 152 -13.89 6.36 19.89
N SER A 153 -13.55 7.53 19.35
CA SER A 153 -14.41 8.72 19.43
C SER A 153 -15.76 8.50 18.73
N THR A 154 -16.86 8.54 19.49
CA THR A 154 -18.23 8.41 18.96
C THR A 154 -18.60 9.44 17.89
N PRO A 155 -18.41 10.76 18.07
CA PRO A 155 -18.81 11.73 17.05
C PRO A 155 -18.03 11.57 15.74
N LEU A 156 -16.76 11.14 15.82
CA LEU A 156 -15.96 10.87 14.62
C LEU A 156 -16.42 9.60 13.91
N GLN A 157 -16.80 8.56 14.66
CA GLN A 157 -17.37 7.33 14.08
C GLN A 157 -18.69 7.61 13.36
N GLU A 158 -19.57 8.43 13.94
CA GLU A 158 -20.84 8.81 13.33
C GLU A 158 -20.64 9.58 12.03
N ALA A 159 -19.79 10.61 12.05
CA ALA A 159 -19.48 11.40 10.86
C ALA A 159 -18.86 10.55 9.74
N LEU A 160 -18.01 9.57 10.10
CA LEU A 160 -17.44 8.63 9.14
C LEU A 160 -18.48 7.66 8.56
N ALA A 161 -19.43 7.19 9.37
CA ALA A 161 -20.52 6.34 8.89
C ALA A 161 -21.33 7.07 7.81
N ILE A 162 -21.78 8.30 8.11
CA ILE A 162 -22.50 9.16 7.16
C ILE A 162 -21.67 9.41 5.89
N GLY A 163 -20.36 9.69 6.06
CA GLY A 163 -19.46 9.91 4.94
C GLY A 163 -19.34 8.69 4.02
N TYR A 164 -19.20 7.49 4.60
CA TYR A 164 -19.18 6.26 3.83
C TYR A 164 -20.52 5.97 3.15
N GLU A 165 -21.65 6.09 3.85
CA GLU A 165 -22.99 5.87 3.27
C GLU A 165 -23.24 6.79 2.08
N THR A 166 -22.91 8.08 2.22
CA THR A 166 -23.02 9.06 1.13
C THR A 166 -22.13 8.68 -0.06
N GLU A 167 -20.90 8.21 0.18
CA GLU A 167 -19.99 7.79 -0.88
C GLU A 167 -20.41 6.46 -1.52
N PHE A 168 -21.03 5.54 -0.78
CA PHE A 168 -21.55 4.29 -1.33
C PHE A 168 -22.63 4.51 -2.39
N GLU A 169 -23.48 5.53 -2.23
CA GLU A 169 -24.48 5.92 -3.24
C GLU A 169 -23.85 6.38 -4.56
N ARG A 170 -22.62 6.90 -4.49
CA ARG A 170 -21.88 7.47 -5.62
C ARG A 170 -20.73 6.58 -6.08
N LEU A 171 -20.61 5.38 -5.52
CA LEU A 171 -19.47 4.52 -5.76
C LEU A 171 -19.33 4.23 -7.27
N ASN A 172 -18.11 4.35 -7.79
CA ASN A 172 -17.78 4.23 -9.22
C ASN A 172 -18.37 5.33 -10.13
N GLN A 173 -18.96 6.38 -9.57
CA GLN A 173 -19.42 7.54 -10.34
C GLN A 173 -18.37 8.66 -10.30
N PRO A 174 -18.24 9.49 -11.36
CA PRO A 174 -17.31 10.63 -11.37
C PRO A 174 -17.53 11.65 -10.22
N SER A 175 -18.71 11.64 -9.60
CA SER A 175 -19.07 12.47 -8.45
C SER A 175 -18.58 11.92 -7.10
N SER A 176 -18.05 10.69 -7.04
CA SER A 176 -17.48 10.12 -5.82
C SER A 176 -16.24 10.88 -5.40
N PHE A 177 -16.17 11.21 -4.11
CA PHE A 177 -14.98 11.76 -3.49
C PHE A 177 -13.75 10.88 -3.73
N PHE A 178 -13.86 9.55 -3.64
CA PHE A 178 -12.72 8.66 -3.83
C PHE A 178 -12.09 8.77 -5.23
N ILE A 179 -12.92 8.89 -6.28
CA ILE A 179 -12.43 9.06 -7.66
C ILE A 179 -11.82 10.44 -7.84
N GLN A 180 -12.51 11.50 -7.41
CA GLN A 180 -12.02 12.86 -7.55
C GLN A 180 -10.71 13.08 -6.79
N PHE A 181 -10.60 12.47 -5.61
CA PHE A 181 -9.42 12.53 -4.78
C PHE A 181 -8.24 11.80 -5.41
N ALA A 182 -8.45 10.59 -5.95
CA ALA A 182 -7.42 9.87 -6.71
C ALA A 182 -6.93 10.68 -7.93
N ASN A 183 -7.85 11.27 -8.69
CA ASN A 183 -7.51 12.12 -9.85
C ASN A 183 -6.68 13.34 -9.42
N SER A 184 -7.07 14.04 -8.36
CA SER A 184 -6.32 15.18 -7.83
C SER A 184 -4.91 14.79 -7.36
N LEU A 185 -4.76 13.61 -6.76
CA LEU A 185 -3.45 13.10 -6.36
C LEU A 185 -2.60 12.71 -7.58
N GLN A 186 -3.19 12.17 -8.64
CA GLN A 186 -2.49 11.86 -9.88
C GLN A 186 -1.94 13.13 -10.55
N GLU A 187 -2.73 14.20 -10.64
CA GLU A 187 -2.25 15.48 -11.18
C GLU A 187 -1.05 16.02 -10.39
N LYS A 188 -1.09 15.92 -9.06
CA LYS A 188 0.03 16.32 -8.18
C LYS A 188 1.25 15.40 -8.34
N ARG A 189 1.04 14.10 -8.52
CA ARG A 189 2.11 13.13 -8.82
C ARG A 189 2.83 13.52 -10.09
N ASP A 190 2.08 13.79 -11.15
CA ASP A 190 2.63 14.13 -12.46
C ASP A 190 3.39 15.46 -12.41
N LEU A 191 2.81 16.47 -11.74
CA LEU A 191 3.48 17.75 -11.51
C LEU A 191 4.81 17.59 -10.75
N LEU A 192 4.79 16.88 -9.61
CA LEU A 192 6.00 16.67 -8.79
C LEU A 192 7.06 15.87 -9.56
N SER A 193 6.65 14.83 -10.29
CA SER A 193 7.55 14.03 -11.12
C SER A 193 8.23 14.86 -12.22
N ASN A 194 7.47 15.74 -12.88
CA ASN A 194 8.01 16.64 -13.90
C ASN A 194 9.04 17.61 -13.29
N MET A 195 8.72 18.22 -12.15
CA MET A 195 9.64 19.10 -11.43
C MET A 195 10.93 18.38 -10.98
N LEU A 196 10.84 17.14 -10.51
CA LEU A 196 12.02 16.34 -10.16
C LEU A 196 12.88 16.02 -11.39
N SER A 197 12.24 15.74 -12.52
CA SER A 197 12.92 15.46 -13.78
C SER A 197 13.68 16.68 -14.31
N GLU A 198 13.15 17.90 -14.15
CA GLU A 198 13.82 19.16 -14.51
C GLU A 198 15.14 19.38 -13.76
N VAL A 199 15.27 18.84 -12.55
CA VAL A 199 16.50 18.90 -11.73
C VAL A 199 17.33 17.61 -11.79
N TYR A 200 17.09 16.75 -12.81
CA TYR A 200 17.80 15.49 -13.03
C TYR A 200 17.70 14.49 -11.86
N ILE A 201 16.59 14.52 -11.14
CA ILE A 201 16.25 13.52 -10.12
C ILE A 201 15.24 12.56 -10.75
N ASN A 202 15.60 11.27 -10.81
CA ASN A 202 14.72 10.25 -11.38
C ASN A 202 13.68 9.81 -10.34
N ALA A 203 12.42 10.18 -10.55
CA ALA A 203 11.30 9.71 -9.76
C ALA A 203 10.83 8.32 -10.23
N VAL A 204 10.50 7.46 -9.27
CA VAL A 204 9.73 6.22 -9.46
C VAL A 204 8.27 6.64 -9.53
N ILE A 205 7.58 6.37 -10.65
CA ILE A 205 6.20 6.83 -10.83
C ILE A 205 5.25 5.84 -10.13
N PRO A 206 4.57 6.23 -9.04
CA PRO A 206 3.68 5.33 -8.34
C PRO A 206 2.40 5.06 -9.13
N GLU A 207 1.88 3.84 -9.04
CA GLU A 207 0.55 3.44 -9.55
C GLU A 207 -0.56 3.70 -8.51
N GLY A 208 -0.19 3.96 -7.26
CA GLY A 208 -1.11 4.38 -6.22
C GLY A 208 -0.42 4.92 -4.97
N GLY A 209 -1.23 5.33 -3.99
CA GLY A 209 -0.76 5.96 -2.76
C GLY A 209 -0.55 7.46 -2.90
N MET A 210 0.36 8.01 -2.10
CA MET A 210 0.53 9.46 -1.94
C MET A 210 2.00 9.89 -1.80
N PHE A 211 2.93 9.01 -2.17
CA PHE A 211 4.38 9.25 -2.06
C PHE A 211 5.07 8.95 -3.38
N ILE A 212 6.17 9.66 -3.63
CA ILE A 212 7.09 9.41 -4.73
C ILE A 212 8.46 9.11 -4.11
N VAL A 213 9.07 8.02 -4.55
CA VAL A 213 10.48 7.72 -4.24
C VAL A 213 11.33 8.25 -5.38
N ALA A 214 12.42 8.93 -5.03
CA ALA A 214 13.27 9.59 -6.01
C ALA A 214 14.74 9.17 -5.82
N ASP A 215 15.40 8.82 -6.92
CA ASP A 215 16.82 8.48 -6.91
C ASP A 215 17.68 9.74 -6.90
N ILE A 216 18.27 10.00 -5.75
CA ILE A 216 19.11 11.17 -5.51
C ILE A 216 20.60 10.93 -5.82
N ARG A 217 21.02 9.72 -6.23
CA ARG A 217 22.46 9.37 -6.35
C ARG A 217 23.24 10.35 -7.21
N HIS A 218 22.63 10.79 -8.32
CA HIS A 218 23.25 11.73 -9.24
C HIS A 218 23.51 13.10 -8.60
N LEU A 219 22.55 13.62 -7.85
CA LEU A 219 22.67 14.91 -7.16
C LEU A 219 23.54 14.79 -5.90
N ALA A 220 23.37 13.72 -5.12
CA ALA A 220 24.09 13.48 -3.89
C ALA A 220 25.61 13.38 -4.08
N ASN A 221 26.08 12.91 -5.24
CA ASN A 221 27.52 12.90 -5.55
C ASN A 221 28.10 14.29 -5.87
N ARG A 222 27.25 15.29 -6.10
CA ARG A 222 27.65 16.68 -6.38
C ARG A 222 27.55 17.60 -5.16
N VAL A 223 27.02 17.08 -4.05
CA VAL A 223 26.82 17.83 -2.81
C VAL A 223 27.85 17.39 -1.79
N ASN A 224 28.47 18.36 -1.11
CA ASN A 224 29.36 18.07 -0.01
C ASN A 224 28.57 17.87 1.29
N PHE A 225 28.58 16.64 1.81
CA PHE A 225 27.91 16.27 3.05
C PHE A 225 28.84 16.30 4.28
N THR A 226 30.06 16.83 4.19
CA THR A 226 31.01 16.79 5.33
C THR A 226 30.48 17.46 6.60
N SER A 227 29.60 18.45 6.45
CA SER A 227 28.94 19.16 7.56
C SER A 227 27.61 18.53 7.99
N GLU A 228 27.17 17.45 7.34
CA GLU A 228 25.86 16.84 7.58
C GLU A 228 25.97 15.59 8.46
N GLU A 229 25.29 15.66 9.60
CA GLU A 229 25.09 14.52 10.48
C GLU A 229 24.16 13.50 9.84
N GLY A 230 24.38 12.21 10.12
CA GLY A 230 23.57 11.11 9.60
C GLY A 230 24.38 9.86 9.28
N GLU A 231 23.76 8.70 9.46
CA GLU A 231 24.38 7.40 9.20
C GLU A 231 24.42 7.07 7.70
N THR A 232 23.45 7.55 6.93
CA THR A 232 23.22 7.17 5.53
C THR A 232 23.23 8.39 4.60
N LYS A 233 23.50 8.15 3.30
CA LYS A 233 23.61 9.23 2.30
C LYS A 233 22.29 9.98 2.07
N ASP A 234 21.17 9.28 2.07
CA ASP A 234 19.84 9.86 1.99
C ASP A 234 19.52 10.74 3.20
N TRP A 235 19.91 10.33 4.42
CA TRP A 235 19.76 11.15 5.61
C TRP A 235 20.54 12.46 5.52
N LYS A 236 21.82 12.37 5.14
CA LYS A 236 22.67 13.54 4.92
C LYS A 236 22.11 14.45 3.83
N PHE A 237 21.57 13.86 2.77
CA PHE A 237 20.93 14.61 1.69
C PHE A 237 19.67 15.36 2.14
N VAL A 238 18.78 14.72 2.92
CA VAL A 238 17.57 15.37 3.46
C VAL A 238 17.93 16.51 4.41
N ASN A 239 18.93 16.31 5.27
CA ASN A 239 19.44 17.34 6.17
C ASN A 239 20.00 18.54 5.39
N TRP A 240 20.84 18.26 4.39
CA TRP A 240 21.38 19.29 3.50
C TRP A 240 20.24 20.05 2.79
N LEU A 241 19.27 19.34 2.23
CA LEU A 241 18.14 19.91 1.48
C LEU A 241 17.31 20.85 2.37
N SER A 242 17.06 20.42 3.61
CA SER A 242 16.30 21.18 4.61
C SER A 242 16.99 22.49 5.01
N LYS A 243 18.32 22.47 5.18
CA LYS A 243 19.12 23.68 5.46
C LYS A 243 19.15 24.66 4.29
N ASN A 244 19.12 24.14 3.06
CA ASN A 244 19.16 24.94 1.83
C ASN A 244 17.77 25.39 1.34
N ARG A 245 16.75 25.34 2.22
CA ARG A 245 15.40 25.92 2.04
C ARG A 245 14.62 25.41 0.82
N VAL A 246 14.88 24.18 0.39
CA VAL A 246 13.94 23.47 -0.47
C VAL A 246 12.95 22.77 0.45
N ASN A 247 11.76 23.37 0.63
CA ASN A 247 10.69 22.83 1.49
C ASN A 247 10.00 21.62 0.83
N ILE A 248 10.76 20.57 0.51
CA ILE A 248 10.21 19.26 0.18
C ILE A 248 10.24 18.46 1.47
N PHE A 249 9.08 18.05 1.96
CA PHE A 249 8.99 17.11 3.08
C PHE A 249 9.47 15.73 2.63
N CYS A 250 10.78 15.51 2.71
CA CYS A 250 11.38 14.21 2.46
C CYS A 250 11.35 13.38 3.75
N SER A 251 10.77 12.19 3.68
CA SER A 251 10.87 11.17 4.74
C SER A 251 11.91 10.13 4.34
N ILE A 252 12.68 9.65 5.31
CA ILE A 252 13.73 8.65 5.11
C ILE A 252 13.12 7.28 5.43
N PHE A 253 13.22 6.33 4.50
CA PHE A 253 12.70 4.98 4.66
C PHE A 253 13.87 4.03 4.93
N ARG A 254 13.89 3.41 6.13
CA ARG A 254 14.87 2.40 6.56
C ARG A 254 14.40 0.99 6.25
#